data_AF-A0A7S1FXE2-F1
#
_entry.id   AF-A0A7S1FXE2-F1
#
_cell.length_a   1.000
_cell.length_b   1.000
_cell.length_c   1.000
_cell.angle_alpha   90.00
_cell.angle_beta   90.00
_cell.angle_gamma   90.00
#
_symmetry.space_group_name_H-M   'P 1'
#
loop_
_entity.id
_entity.type
_entity.pdbx_description
1 polymer ?
#
loop_
_entity_poly.entity_id
_entity_poly.type
_entity_poly.pdbx_seq_one_letter_code
_entity_poly.pdbx_strand_id
1 'polypeptide(L)'
;DFNKFWVEISTAVAAGMMMGASHSLLYEGWTFSDPSDTSTICAEYRSAIGCAVGLAFIMFTKSFIDSHEDLEVGNLVGADAKKVLLIVLVMTLHSLTEGVGIGVSFGGSHGHALGVFISASLAVHNVPEGLAVAVVLLPRGVSKLSAALWCIFTSVPQPIMAVPAYLFVEHFIPFLPAGLGFAGGAMLWVALAELLVEAIEDTNYMTTAVVSSTSLVIMKILQEMVKHES
;
A
#
# COMPACT_ATOMS: atom_id res chain seq x y z
N ASP A 1 -13.60 22.71 15.69
CA ASP A 1 -13.92 22.47 14.26
C ASP A 1 -12.75 22.66 13.31
N PHE A 2 -12.00 23.78 13.34
CA PHE A 2 -10.90 24.01 12.38
C PHE A 2 -9.82 22.89 12.35
N ASN A 3 -9.45 22.31 13.49
CA ASN A 3 -8.50 21.19 13.52
C ASN A 3 -9.05 19.91 12.88
N LYS A 4 -10.35 19.61 13.03
CA LYS A 4 -10.97 18.43 12.43
C LYS A 4 -11.00 18.52 10.90
N PHE A 5 -11.30 19.70 10.37
CA PHE A 5 -11.25 19.95 8.93
C PHE A 5 -9.87 19.60 8.32
N TRP A 6 -8.77 19.98 8.98
CA TRP A 6 -7.42 19.66 8.48
C TRP A 6 -7.04 18.18 8.63
N VAL A 7 -7.54 17.51 9.67
CA VAL A 7 -7.41 16.05 9.79
C VAL A 7 -8.08 15.39 8.59
N GLU A 8 -9.30 15.79 8.24
CA GLU A 8 -10.03 15.14 7.15
C GLU A 8 -9.57 15.51 5.74
N ILE A 9 -9.06 16.73 5.52
CA ILE A 9 -8.32 17.04 4.28
C ILE A 9 -7.12 16.11 4.13
N SER A 10 -6.39 15.86 5.23
CA SER A 10 -5.24 14.97 5.21
C SER A 10 -5.65 13.51 4.97
N THR A 11 -6.76 13.07 5.59
CA THR A 11 -7.38 11.76 5.31
C THR A 11 -7.75 11.63 3.83
N ALA A 12 -8.35 12.66 3.21
CA ALA A 12 -8.69 12.67 1.78
C ALA A 12 -7.46 12.59 0.87
N VAL A 13 -6.37 13.28 1.22
CA VAL A 13 -5.08 13.16 0.51
C VAL A 13 -4.57 11.73 0.61
N ALA A 14 -4.51 11.15 1.80
CA ALA A 14 -4.05 9.78 1.99
C ALA A 14 -4.91 8.77 1.20
N ALA A 15 -6.24 8.95 1.18
CA ALA A 15 -7.15 8.13 0.37
C ALA A 15 -6.78 8.20 -1.13
N GLY A 16 -6.53 9.42 -1.65
CA GLY A 16 -6.10 9.64 -3.02
C GLY A 16 -4.79 8.94 -3.36
N MET A 17 -3.76 9.14 -2.55
CA MET A 17 -2.46 8.49 -2.73
C MET A 17 -2.59 6.96 -2.71
N MET A 18 -3.34 6.42 -1.74
CA MET A 18 -3.50 4.98 -1.59
C MET A 18 -4.31 4.34 -2.73
N MET A 19 -5.30 5.04 -3.29
CA MET A 19 -5.97 4.62 -4.53
C MET A 19 -5.01 4.60 -5.73
N GLY A 20 -4.12 5.59 -5.85
CA GLY A 20 -3.10 5.63 -6.91
C GLY A 20 -2.11 4.46 -6.81
N ALA A 21 -1.63 4.17 -5.60
CA ALA A 21 -0.75 3.04 -5.34
C ALA A 21 -1.44 1.68 -5.62
N SER A 22 -2.67 1.52 -5.12
CA SER A 22 -3.50 0.33 -5.38
C SER A 22 -3.70 0.08 -6.88
N HIS A 23 -4.00 1.13 -7.65
CA HIS A 23 -4.12 1.02 -9.10
C HIS A 23 -2.84 0.46 -9.74
N SER A 24 -1.67 0.95 -9.32
CA SER A 24 -0.39 0.48 -9.86
C SER A 24 -0.15 -1.00 -9.57
N LEU A 25 -0.41 -1.48 -8.34
CA LEU A 25 -0.32 -2.90 -8.02
C LEU A 25 -1.30 -3.77 -8.83
N LEU A 26 -2.56 -3.33 -8.94
CA LEU A 26 -3.57 -4.06 -9.69
C LEU A 26 -3.20 -4.15 -11.17
N TYR A 27 -2.70 -3.05 -11.75
CA TYR A 27 -2.23 -3.01 -13.13
C TYR A 27 -1.01 -3.90 -13.35
N GLU A 28 -0.04 -3.87 -12.44
CA GLU A 28 1.15 -4.72 -12.51
C GLU A 28 0.81 -6.21 -12.39
N GLY A 29 -0.10 -6.57 -11.48
CA GLY A 29 -0.60 -7.94 -11.37
C GLY A 29 -1.41 -8.38 -12.59
N TRP A 30 -2.19 -7.48 -13.20
CA TRP A 30 -3.02 -7.77 -14.37
C TRP A 30 -2.18 -7.97 -15.64
N THR A 31 -1.16 -7.14 -15.83
CA THR A 31 -0.28 -7.15 -17.00
C THR A 31 0.99 -7.99 -16.79
N PHE A 32 1.08 -8.69 -15.66
CA PHE A 32 2.25 -9.47 -15.30
C PHE A 32 2.57 -10.51 -16.36
N SER A 33 3.83 -10.51 -16.79
CA SER A 33 4.36 -11.45 -17.77
C SER A 33 5.83 -11.70 -17.46
N ASP A 34 6.14 -12.92 -17.05
CA ASP A 34 7.52 -13.39 -16.85
C ASP A 34 7.71 -14.71 -17.63
N PRO A 35 8.77 -14.85 -18.45
CA PRO A 35 9.05 -16.09 -19.19
C PRO A 35 9.24 -17.33 -18.30
N SER A 36 9.58 -17.12 -17.02
CA SER A 36 9.80 -18.16 -16.02
C SER A 36 8.52 -18.49 -15.24
N ASP A 37 7.39 -17.84 -15.55
CA ASP A 37 6.11 -18.15 -14.93
C ASP A 37 5.56 -19.49 -15.43
N THR A 38 5.51 -20.46 -14.52
CA THR A 38 5.06 -21.83 -14.79
C THR A 38 3.56 -22.03 -14.55
N SER A 39 2.83 -20.99 -14.12
CA SER A 39 1.41 -21.08 -13.83
C SER A 39 0.58 -21.39 -15.09
N THR A 40 -0.32 -22.36 -14.99
CA THR A 40 -1.32 -22.64 -16.04
C THR A 40 -2.46 -21.62 -16.06
N ILE A 41 -2.64 -20.87 -14.98
CA ILE A 41 -3.68 -19.84 -14.83
C ILE A 41 -3.09 -18.49 -15.24
N CYS A 42 -3.78 -17.78 -16.14
CA CYS A 42 -3.34 -16.46 -16.59
C CYS A 42 -3.23 -15.45 -15.43
N ALA A 43 -2.36 -14.45 -15.58
CA ALA A 43 -2.06 -13.48 -14.53
C ALA A 43 -3.28 -12.66 -14.10
N GLU A 44 -4.18 -12.34 -15.03
CA GLU A 44 -5.41 -11.59 -14.81
C GLU A 44 -6.32 -12.29 -13.79
N TYR A 45 -6.51 -13.60 -13.96
CA TYR A 45 -7.33 -14.40 -13.04
C TYR A 45 -6.68 -14.53 -11.68
N ARG A 46 -5.35 -14.75 -11.62
CA ARG A 46 -4.61 -14.80 -10.35
C ARG A 46 -4.69 -13.47 -9.60
N SER A 47 -4.51 -12.36 -10.30
CA SER A 47 -4.65 -11.00 -9.76
C SER A 47 -6.08 -10.73 -9.27
N ALA A 48 -7.10 -11.10 -10.04
CA ALA A 48 -8.49 -10.95 -9.65
C ALA A 48 -8.86 -11.78 -8.40
N ILE A 49 -8.38 -13.03 -8.32
CA ILE A 49 -8.54 -13.88 -7.13
C ILE A 49 -7.82 -13.25 -5.94
N GLY A 50 -6.57 -12.81 -6.13
CA GLY A 50 -5.80 -12.08 -5.12
C GLY A 50 -6.58 -10.89 -4.58
N CYS A 51 -7.10 -10.04 -5.46
CA CYS A 51 -7.90 -8.88 -5.11
C CYS A 51 -9.12 -9.27 -4.27
N ALA A 52 -9.91 -10.26 -4.68
CA ALA A 52 -11.05 -10.74 -3.91
C ALA A 52 -10.66 -11.27 -2.53
N VAL A 53 -9.54 -11.99 -2.43
CA VAL A 53 -9.01 -12.49 -1.14
C VAL A 53 -8.51 -11.34 -0.26
N GLY A 54 -7.85 -10.33 -0.83
CA GLY A 54 -7.40 -9.14 -0.11
C GLY A 54 -8.56 -8.34 0.47
N LEU A 55 -9.63 -8.17 -0.31
CA LEU A 55 -10.90 -7.58 0.14
C LEU A 55 -11.51 -8.38 1.31
N ALA A 56 -11.61 -9.70 1.17
CA ALA A 56 -12.14 -10.55 2.23
C ALA A 56 -11.27 -10.49 3.50
N PHE A 57 -9.95 -10.49 3.34
CA PHE A 57 -8.99 -10.40 4.45
C PHE A 57 -9.13 -9.09 5.21
N ILE A 58 -9.22 -7.95 4.51
CA ILE A 58 -9.31 -6.66 5.19
C ILE A 58 -10.68 -6.46 5.85
N MET A 59 -11.75 -6.96 5.25
CA MET A 59 -13.09 -6.97 5.87
C MET A 59 -13.12 -7.81 7.14
N PHE A 60 -12.54 -9.02 7.10
CA PHE A 60 -12.40 -9.87 8.27
C PHE A 60 -11.56 -9.20 9.37
N THR A 61 -10.42 -8.63 8.99
CA THR A 61 -9.50 -7.96 9.93
C THR A 61 -10.14 -6.74 10.56
N LYS A 62 -10.84 -5.91 9.79
CA LYS A 62 -11.61 -4.78 10.33
C LYS A 62 -12.67 -5.26 11.30
N SER A 63 -13.46 -6.27 10.94
CA SER A 63 -14.48 -6.81 11.84
C SER A 63 -13.89 -7.34 13.15
N PHE A 64 -12.68 -7.89 13.10
CA PHE A 64 -11.93 -8.33 14.27
C PHE A 64 -11.37 -7.16 15.10
N ILE A 65 -10.85 -6.11 14.46
CA ILE A 65 -10.34 -4.90 15.14
C ILE A 65 -11.50 -4.15 15.81
N ASP A 66 -12.65 -4.05 15.13
CA ASP A 66 -13.81 -3.32 15.63
C ASP A 66 -14.42 -3.94 16.87
N SER A 67 -14.28 -5.27 17.07
CA SER A 67 -14.75 -5.96 18.26
C SER A 67 -13.92 -5.71 19.52
N HIS A 68 -12.77 -5.04 19.40
CA HIS A 68 -11.92 -4.66 20.53
C HIS A 68 -12.08 -3.15 20.79
N GLU A 69 -12.73 -2.78 21.90
CA GLU A 69 -13.01 -1.36 22.22
C GLU A 69 -11.80 -0.63 22.83
N ASP A 70 -10.92 -1.34 23.54
CA ASP A 70 -9.79 -0.77 24.30
C ASP A 70 -8.46 -0.78 23.49
N LEU A 71 -8.52 -0.50 22.19
CA LEU A 71 -7.31 -0.45 21.37
C LEU A 71 -6.58 0.88 21.54
N GLU A 72 -5.30 0.78 21.91
CA GLU A 72 -4.38 1.90 22.04
C GLU A 72 -3.16 1.71 21.13
N VAL A 73 -2.80 2.75 20.38
CA VAL A 73 -1.59 2.78 19.54
C VAL A 73 -0.80 4.03 19.85
N GLY A 74 0.23 3.89 20.69
CA GLY A 74 0.99 5.03 21.20
C GLY A 74 0.12 5.93 22.07
N ASN A 75 -0.16 7.15 21.59
CA ASN A 75 -1.06 8.10 22.28
C ASN A 75 -2.48 8.13 21.67
N LEU A 76 -2.75 7.30 20.66
CA LEU A 76 -4.06 7.21 20.02
C LEU A 76 -4.93 6.18 20.73
N VAL A 77 -6.22 6.46 20.85
CA VAL A 77 -7.22 5.60 21.48
C VAL A 77 -8.45 5.46 20.58
N GLY A 78 -9.15 4.33 20.69
CA GLY A 78 -10.42 4.12 20.01
C GLY A 78 -10.32 4.17 18.47
N ALA A 79 -11.13 5.00 17.83
CA ALA A 79 -11.27 5.03 16.37
C ALA A 79 -9.96 5.38 15.64
N ASP A 80 -9.19 6.35 16.14
CA ASP A 80 -7.91 6.75 15.54
C ASP A 80 -6.88 5.61 15.63
N ALA A 81 -6.83 4.91 16.77
CA ALA A 81 -5.93 3.77 16.96
C ALA A 81 -6.26 2.62 16.00
N LYS A 82 -7.55 2.28 15.87
CA LYS A 82 -8.05 1.27 14.92
C LYS A 82 -7.66 1.61 13.49
N LYS A 83 -7.82 2.88 13.11
CA LYS A 83 -7.52 3.36 11.76
C LYS A 83 -6.03 3.30 11.44
N VAL A 84 -5.19 3.78 12.37
CA VAL A 84 -3.74 3.68 12.22
C VAL A 84 -3.29 2.23 12.13
N LEU A 85 -3.85 1.34 12.94
CA LEU A 85 -3.55 -0.09 12.87
C LEU A 85 -3.90 -0.68 11.49
N LEU A 86 -5.07 -0.33 10.95
CA LEU A 86 -5.52 -0.80 9.65
C LEU A 86 -4.62 -0.29 8.51
N ILE A 87 -4.24 0.99 8.54
CA ILE A 87 -3.31 1.58 7.57
C ILE A 87 -1.94 0.92 7.67
N VAL A 88 -1.38 0.78 8.87
CA VAL A 88 -0.07 0.13 9.07
C VAL A 88 -0.12 -1.31 8.56
N LEU A 89 -1.19 -2.05 8.86
CA LEU A 89 -1.36 -3.42 8.38
C LEU A 89 -1.38 -3.48 6.85
N VAL A 90 -2.19 -2.66 6.19
CA VAL A 90 -2.34 -2.74 4.73
C VAL A 90 -1.06 -2.26 4.01
N MET A 91 -0.38 -1.25 4.55
CA MET A 91 0.92 -0.78 4.03
C MET A 91 2.03 -1.82 4.25
N THR A 92 1.97 -2.57 5.35
CA THR A 92 2.89 -3.71 5.60
C THR A 92 2.70 -4.79 4.53
N LEU A 93 1.45 -5.10 4.15
CA LEU A 93 1.15 -6.08 3.09
C LEU A 93 1.63 -5.59 1.72
N HIS A 94 1.43 -4.30 1.42
CA HIS A 94 1.96 -3.66 0.22
C HIS A 94 3.49 -3.81 0.12
N SER A 95 4.21 -3.38 1.15
CA SER A 95 5.67 -3.51 1.23
C SER A 95 6.16 -4.95 1.20
N LEU A 96 5.38 -5.92 1.70
CA LEU A 96 5.72 -7.33 1.55
C LEU A 96 5.70 -7.74 0.07
N THR A 97 4.69 -7.35 -0.69
CA THR A 97 4.59 -7.69 -2.13
C THR A 97 5.68 -7.03 -2.96
N GLU A 98 6.07 -5.81 -2.63
CA GLU A 98 7.21 -5.12 -3.22
C GLU A 98 8.53 -5.84 -2.91
N GLY A 99 8.70 -6.34 -1.69
CA GLY A 99 9.84 -7.16 -1.32
C GLY A 99 9.96 -8.42 -2.19
N VAL A 100 8.83 -9.07 -2.52
CA VAL A 100 8.84 -10.19 -3.49
C VAL A 100 9.33 -9.73 -4.86
N GLY A 101 8.84 -8.59 -5.36
CA GLY A 101 9.28 -8.02 -6.63
C GLY A 101 10.78 -7.74 -6.66
N ILE A 102 11.33 -7.17 -5.59
CA ILE A 102 12.78 -6.98 -5.41
C ILE A 102 13.49 -8.32 -5.51
N GLY A 103 13.13 -9.32 -4.70
CA GLY A 103 13.83 -10.60 -4.70
C GLY A 103 13.78 -11.33 -6.04
N VAL A 104 12.61 -11.36 -6.70
CA VAL A 104 12.42 -11.95 -8.02
C VAL A 104 13.30 -11.26 -9.07
N SER A 105 13.43 -9.93 -9.01
CA SER A 105 14.23 -9.16 -9.97
C SER A 105 15.75 -9.44 -9.89
N PHE A 106 16.24 -9.97 -8.78
CA PHE A 106 17.62 -10.45 -8.65
C PHE A 106 17.87 -11.85 -9.25
N GLY A 107 16.82 -12.56 -9.67
CA GLY A 107 16.90 -13.88 -10.27
C GLY A 107 17.46 -13.91 -11.70
N GLY A 108 17.94 -15.07 -12.13
CA GLY A 108 18.39 -15.31 -13.52
C GLY A 108 19.80 -14.80 -13.86
N SER A 109 20.21 -14.97 -15.12
CA SER A 109 21.60 -14.73 -15.57
C SER A 109 22.02 -13.25 -15.60
N HIS A 110 21.06 -12.32 -15.66
CA HIS A 110 21.29 -10.87 -15.63
C HIS A 110 20.66 -10.19 -14.40
N GLY A 111 20.25 -10.98 -13.39
CA GLY A 111 19.44 -10.51 -12.26
C GLY A 111 20.11 -9.46 -11.39
N HIS A 112 21.45 -9.44 -11.28
CA HIS A 112 22.11 -8.43 -10.43
C HIS A 112 21.87 -6.99 -10.91
N ALA A 113 21.97 -6.73 -12.21
CA ALA A 113 21.77 -5.39 -12.75
C ALA A 113 20.29 -4.96 -12.62
N LEU A 114 19.37 -5.86 -12.98
CA LEU A 114 17.93 -5.63 -12.87
C LEU A 114 17.51 -5.43 -11.41
N GLY A 115 18.00 -6.27 -10.49
CA GLY A 115 17.66 -6.20 -9.09
C GLY A 115 18.15 -4.92 -8.40
N VAL A 116 19.39 -4.49 -8.67
CA VAL A 116 19.91 -3.21 -8.15
C VAL A 116 19.05 -2.05 -8.65
N PHE A 117 18.70 -2.09 -9.93
CA PHE A 117 17.88 -1.09 -10.56
C PHE A 117 16.47 -1.02 -9.95
N ILE A 118 15.75 -2.15 -9.88
CA ILE A 118 14.42 -2.24 -9.28
C ILE A 118 14.45 -1.79 -7.82
N SER A 119 15.48 -2.20 -7.05
CA SER A 119 15.64 -1.78 -5.66
C SER A 119 15.82 -0.26 -5.53
N ALA A 120 16.61 0.36 -6.42
CA ALA A 120 16.81 1.80 -6.42
C ALA A 120 15.52 2.55 -6.78
N SER A 121 14.79 2.10 -7.80
CA SER A 121 13.50 2.68 -8.19
C SER A 121 12.48 2.59 -7.06
N LEU A 122 12.38 1.44 -6.39
CA LEU A 122 11.49 1.24 -5.25
C LEU A 122 11.88 2.11 -4.04
N ALA A 123 13.17 2.33 -3.80
CA ALA A 123 13.60 3.24 -2.74
C ALA A 123 13.06 4.66 -2.94
N VAL A 124 13.02 5.15 -4.18
CA VAL A 124 12.41 6.45 -4.51
C VAL A 124 10.89 6.38 -4.44
N HIS A 125 10.30 5.28 -4.91
CA HIS A 125 8.84 5.03 -4.87
C HIS A 125 8.27 5.05 -3.45
N ASN A 126 9.01 4.51 -2.48
CA ASN A 126 8.61 4.45 -1.08
C ASN A 126 8.50 5.83 -0.42
N VAL A 127 9.12 6.89 -0.97
CA VAL A 127 9.07 8.23 -0.38
C VAL A 127 7.64 8.81 -0.42
N PRO A 128 6.95 8.86 -1.58
CA PRO A 128 5.53 9.17 -1.65
C PRO A 128 4.64 8.30 -0.73
N GLU A 129 4.92 7.02 -0.62
CA GLU A 129 4.10 6.10 0.20
C GLU A 129 4.28 6.34 1.70
N GLY A 130 5.52 6.55 2.15
CA GLY A 130 5.82 6.96 3.52
C GLY A 130 5.14 8.29 3.86
N LEU A 131 5.08 9.22 2.90
CA LEU A 131 4.33 10.47 3.06
C LEU A 131 2.83 10.22 3.22
N ALA A 132 2.23 9.31 2.45
CA ALA A 132 0.82 8.96 2.58
C ALA A 132 0.47 8.47 4.01
N VAL A 133 1.34 7.66 4.62
CA VAL A 133 1.19 7.24 6.02
C VAL A 133 1.34 8.42 6.98
N ALA A 134 2.38 9.24 6.81
CA ALA A 134 2.64 10.39 7.69
C ALA A 134 1.51 11.42 7.67
N VAL A 135 0.88 11.64 6.51
CA VAL A 135 -0.24 12.57 6.33
C VAL A 135 -1.47 12.14 7.15
N VAL A 136 -1.67 10.85 7.44
CA VAL A 136 -2.73 10.39 8.35
C VAL A 136 -2.32 10.57 9.82
N LEU A 137 -1.08 10.22 10.16
CA LEU A 137 -0.61 10.13 11.55
C LEU A 137 -0.43 11.51 12.21
N LEU A 138 0.21 12.45 11.50
CA LEU A 138 0.60 13.73 12.09
C LEU A 138 -0.60 14.60 12.53
N PRO A 139 -1.68 14.74 11.73
CA PRO A 139 -2.85 15.53 12.14
C PRO A 139 -3.58 14.95 13.34
N ARG A 140 -3.48 13.63 13.56
CA ARG A 140 -4.06 12.90 14.71
C ARG A 140 -3.22 13.01 15.99
N GLY A 141 -2.16 13.82 15.96
CA GLY A 141 -1.33 14.10 17.15
C GLY A 141 -0.21 13.10 17.41
N VAL A 142 0.07 12.19 16.47
CA VAL A 142 1.26 11.33 16.54
C VAL A 142 2.52 12.20 16.41
N SER A 143 3.51 11.98 17.29
CA SER A 143 4.75 12.74 17.25
C SER A 143 5.50 12.53 15.92
N LYS A 144 6.26 13.54 15.46
CA LYS A 144 7.03 13.45 14.21
C LYS A 144 7.98 12.26 14.17
N LEU A 145 8.62 11.96 15.30
CA LEU A 145 9.52 10.81 15.43
C LEU A 145 8.74 9.50 15.34
N SER A 146 7.62 9.39 16.07
CA SER A 146 6.77 8.20 16.02
C SER A 146 6.21 7.97 14.62
N ALA A 147 5.76 9.02 13.93
CA ALA A 147 5.28 8.94 12.55
C ALA A 147 6.39 8.43 11.61
N ALA A 148 7.61 8.97 11.71
CA ALA A 148 8.75 8.50 10.94
C ALA A 148 9.08 7.02 11.22
N LEU A 149 9.03 6.59 12.48
CA LEU A 149 9.23 5.19 12.87
C LEU A 149 8.14 4.28 12.29
N TRP A 150 6.87 4.71 12.28
CA TRP A 150 5.78 3.97 11.64
C TRP A 150 5.98 3.84 10.13
N CYS A 151 6.40 4.91 9.44
CA CYS A 151 6.74 4.85 8.01
C CYS A 151 7.87 3.85 7.73
N ILE A 152 8.91 3.83 8.57
CA ILE A 152 10.01 2.86 8.45
C ILE A 152 9.48 1.43 8.69
N PHE A 153 8.71 1.25 9.75
CA PHE A 153 8.18 -0.06 10.15
C PHE A 153 7.34 -0.69 9.04
N THR A 154 6.49 0.08 8.36
CA THR A 154 5.69 -0.42 7.25
C THR A 154 6.54 -0.91 6.07
N SER A 155 7.77 -0.40 5.89
CA SER A 155 8.69 -0.81 4.81
C SER A 155 9.65 -1.93 5.20
N VAL A 156 9.80 -2.26 6.49
CA VAL A 156 10.64 -3.40 6.97
C VAL A 156 10.30 -4.75 6.30
N PRO A 157 9.05 -5.07 5.93
CA PRO A 157 8.73 -6.29 5.20
C PRO A 157 9.48 -6.44 3.86
N GLN A 158 9.85 -5.35 3.19
CA GLN A 158 10.54 -5.39 1.88
C GLN A 158 11.85 -6.20 1.96
N PRO A 159 12.86 -5.82 2.77
CA PRO A 159 14.10 -6.57 2.86
C PRO A 159 13.91 -7.98 3.45
N ILE A 160 12.93 -8.18 4.34
CA ILE A 160 12.63 -9.49 4.91
C ILE A 160 12.13 -10.44 3.82
N MET A 161 11.29 -9.95 2.90
CA MET A 161 10.67 -10.76 1.86
C MET A 161 11.56 -10.90 0.61
N ALA A 162 12.41 -9.91 0.33
CA ALA A 162 13.33 -9.94 -0.82
C ALA A 162 14.31 -11.11 -0.77
N VAL A 163 14.85 -11.46 0.41
CA VAL A 163 15.80 -12.56 0.56
C VAL A 163 15.20 -13.93 0.18
N PRO A 164 14.10 -14.39 0.80
CA PRO A 164 13.47 -15.65 0.40
C PRO A 164 12.93 -15.59 -1.04
N ALA A 165 12.42 -14.45 -1.51
CA ALA A 165 11.98 -14.32 -2.90
C ALA A 165 13.14 -14.52 -3.89
N TYR A 166 14.34 -14.01 -3.59
CA TYR A 166 15.55 -14.25 -4.37
C TYR A 166 16.06 -15.70 -4.28
N LEU A 167 15.98 -16.33 -3.11
CA LEU A 167 16.43 -17.72 -2.94
C LEU A 167 15.49 -18.72 -3.63
N PHE A 168 14.20 -18.36 -3.76
CA PHE A 168 13.15 -19.24 -4.27
C PHE A 168 12.37 -18.59 -5.42
N VAL A 169 13.05 -17.88 -6.32
CA VAL A 169 12.42 -17.09 -7.42
C VAL A 169 11.37 -17.89 -8.19
N GLU A 170 11.71 -19.11 -8.61
CA GLU A 170 10.80 -19.99 -9.37
C GLU A 170 9.51 -20.34 -8.61
N HIS A 171 9.55 -20.31 -7.28
CA HIS A 171 8.37 -20.52 -6.44
C HIS A 171 7.56 -19.24 -6.27
N PHE A 172 8.17 -18.05 -6.30
CA PHE A 172 7.47 -16.78 -6.07
C PHE A 172 6.83 -16.19 -7.32
N ILE A 173 7.46 -16.34 -8.49
CA ILE A 173 6.94 -15.81 -9.77
C ILE A 173 5.46 -16.20 -10.00
N PRO A 174 5.06 -17.48 -9.87
CA PRO A 174 3.67 -17.87 -10.10
C PRO A 174 2.65 -17.25 -9.14
N PHE A 175 3.07 -16.83 -7.95
CA PHE A 175 2.17 -16.21 -6.95
C PHE A 175 2.19 -14.69 -6.99
N LEU A 176 3.16 -14.08 -7.66
CA LEU A 176 3.32 -12.63 -7.66
C LEU A 176 2.07 -11.89 -8.15
N PRO A 177 1.38 -12.28 -9.25
CA PRO A 177 0.13 -11.63 -9.65
C PRO A 177 -0.96 -11.69 -8.58
N ALA A 178 -1.10 -12.82 -7.90
CA ALA A 178 -2.06 -12.98 -6.81
C ALA A 178 -1.69 -12.14 -5.59
N GLY A 179 -0.40 -12.03 -5.26
CA GLY A 179 0.10 -11.16 -4.20
C GLY A 179 -0.16 -9.69 -4.47
N LEU A 180 0.18 -9.21 -5.68
CA LEU A 180 -0.08 -7.83 -6.12
C LEU A 180 -1.58 -7.52 -6.11
N GLY A 181 -2.40 -8.46 -6.61
CA GLY A 181 -3.85 -8.38 -6.52
C GLY A 181 -4.35 -8.26 -5.08
N PHE A 182 -3.82 -9.09 -4.18
CA PHE A 182 -4.18 -9.10 -2.75
C PHE A 182 -3.88 -7.77 -2.06
N ALA A 183 -2.65 -7.26 -2.19
CA ALA A 183 -2.28 -5.97 -1.59
C ALA A 183 -3.08 -4.83 -2.23
N GLY A 184 -3.19 -4.80 -3.57
CA GLY A 184 -3.92 -3.78 -4.30
C GLY A 184 -5.41 -3.75 -3.92
N GLY A 185 -6.07 -4.90 -3.83
CA GLY A 185 -7.47 -5.01 -3.41
C GLY A 185 -7.70 -4.56 -1.97
N ALA A 186 -6.85 -5.00 -1.04
CA ALA A 186 -6.93 -4.59 0.36
C ALA A 186 -6.75 -3.05 0.51
N MET A 187 -5.73 -2.47 -0.14
CA MET A 187 -5.49 -1.02 -0.13
C MET A 187 -6.65 -0.24 -0.72
N LEU A 188 -7.21 -0.72 -1.84
CA LEU A 188 -8.34 -0.05 -2.49
C LEU A 188 -9.53 0.07 -1.54
N TRP A 189 -9.81 -1.02 -0.82
CA TRP A 189 -10.92 -1.06 0.12
C TRP A 189 -10.70 -0.13 1.31
N VAL A 190 -9.51 -0.12 1.93
CA VAL A 190 -9.21 0.84 3.01
C VAL A 190 -9.34 2.27 2.49
N ALA A 191 -8.89 2.55 1.26
CA ALA A 191 -8.95 3.90 0.71
C ALA A 191 -10.40 4.36 0.51
N LEU A 192 -11.24 3.52 -0.08
CA LEU A 192 -12.62 3.84 -0.42
C LEU A 192 -13.58 3.75 0.76
N ALA A 193 -13.51 2.67 1.54
CA ALA A 193 -14.48 2.38 2.59
C ALA A 193 -14.12 3.04 3.93
N GLU A 194 -12.85 3.35 4.17
CA GLU A 194 -12.40 3.92 5.46
C GLU A 194 -11.96 5.36 5.35
N LEU A 195 -10.97 5.65 4.52
CA LEU A 195 -10.38 6.99 4.46
C LEU A 195 -11.30 7.98 3.76
N LEU A 196 -11.87 7.59 2.62
CA LEU A 196 -12.76 8.47 1.87
C LEU A 196 -14.07 8.74 2.63
N VAL A 197 -14.63 7.72 3.29
CA VAL A 197 -15.86 7.86 4.09
C VAL A 197 -15.63 8.77 5.28
N GLU A 198 -14.56 8.57 6.04
CA GLU A 198 -14.21 9.43 7.19
C GLU A 198 -13.96 10.87 6.76
N ALA A 199 -13.25 11.07 5.65
CA ALA A 199 -12.98 12.41 5.16
C ALA A 199 -14.27 13.19 4.84
N ILE A 200 -15.35 12.51 4.44
CA ILE A 200 -16.66 13.13 4.16
C ILE A 200 -17.40 13.55 5.44
N GLU A 201 -17.04 13.03 6.62
CA GLU A 201 -17.75 13.34 7.87
C GLU A 201 -17.61 14.81 8.27
N ASP A 202 -16.38 15.34 8.22
CA ASP A 202 -16.08 16.73 8.61
C ASP A 202 -15.65 17.61 7.40
N THR A 203 -15.72 17.09 6.17
CA THR A 203 -15.65 17.89 4.93
C THR A 203 -16.94 17.74 4.12
N ASN A 204 -17.06 18.43 2.98
CA ASN A 204 -18.17 18.16 2.05
C ASN A 204 -17.69 17.23 0.92
N TYR A 205 -18.62 16.48 0.34
CA TYR A 205 -18.35 15.53 -0.75
C TYR A 205 -17.51 16.12 -1.90
N MET A 206 -17.79 17.37 -2.30
CA MET A 206 -17.04 18.01 -3.40
C MET A 206 -15.58 18.26 -3.02
N THR A 207 -15.34 18.75 -1.80
CA THR A 207 -13.99 18.95 -1.28
C THR A 207 -13.25 17.62 -1.17
N THR A 208 -13.86 16.59 -0.59
CA THR A 208 -13.23 15.26 -0.50
C THR A 208 -12.88 14.72 -1.88
N ALA A 209 -13.82 14.77 -2.82
CA ALA A 209 -13.64 14.24 -4.17
C ALA A 209 -12.53 14.99 -4.93
N VAL A 210 -12.49 16.32 -4.84
CA VAL A 210 -11.44 17.12 -5.50
C VAL A 210 -10.07 16.82 -4.89
N VAL A 211 -9.96 16.79 -3.57
CA VAL A 211 -8.69 16.55 -2.87
C VAL A 211 -8.16 15.14 -3.15
N SER A 212 -9.00 14.11 -3.00
CA SER A 212 -8.59 12.72 -3.21
C SER A 212 -8.28 12.42 -4.68
N SER A 213 -9.06 12.92 -5.64
CA SER A 213 -8.77 12.75 -7.07
C SER A 213 -7.49 13.48 -7.50
N THR A 214 -7.27 14.71 -7.02
CA THR A 214 -6.04 15.45 -7.29
C THR A 214 -4.84 14.73 -6.71
N SER A 215 -4.96 14.23 -5.47
CA SER A 215 -3.90 13.49 -4.80
C SER A 215 -3.58 12.16 -5.49
N LEU A 216 -4.60 11.44 -5.99
CA LEU A 216 -4.43 10.25 -6.83
C LEU A 216 -3.62 10.56 -8.09
N VAL A 217 -3.95 11.64 -8.80
CA VAL A 217 -3.22 12.06 -10.00
C VAL A 217 -1.78 12.43 -9.67
N ILE A 218 -1.55 13.17 -8.58
CA ILE A 218 -0.20 13.49 -8.11
C ILE A 218 0.57 12.21 -7.82
N MET A 219 -0.03 11.25 -7.11
CA MET A 219 0.61 9.97 -6.82
C MET A 219 0.97 9.23 -8.11
N LYS A 220 0.08 9.18 -9.10
CA LYS A 220 0.36 8.56 -10.39
C LYS A 220 1.49 9.26 -11.15
N ILE A 221 1.54 10.59 -11.15
CA ILE A 221 2.64 11.35 -11.76
C ILE A 221 3.96 11.02 -11.06
N LEU A 222 3.99 11.02 -9.72
CA LEU A 222 5.19 10.69 -8.96
C LEU A 222 5.68 9.26 -9.28
N GLN A 223 4.78 8.29 -9.32
CA GLN A 223 5.14 6.91 -9.67
C GLN A 223 5.63 6.78 -11.11
N GLU A 224 5.07 7.52 -12.06
CA GLU A 224 5.49 7.47 -13.47
C GLU A 224 6.85 8.13 -13.67
N MET A 225 7.13 9.24 -12.98
CA MET A 225 8.45 9.88 -13.00
C MET A 225 9.54 8.92 -12.52
N VAL A 226 9.27 8.17 -11.45
CA VAL A 226 10.20 7.14 -10.95
C VAL A 226 10.42 6.04 -11.98
N LYS A 227 9.38 5.62 -12.71
CA LYS A 227 9.49 4.61 -13.78
C LYS A 227 10.22 5.10 -15.03
N HIS A 228 10.26 6.40 -15.31
CA HIS A 228 10.93 6.97 -16.47
C HIS A 228 12.42 7.27 -16.24
N GLU A 229 12.82 7.54 -15.00
CA GLU A 229 14.22 7.73 -14.62
C GLU A 229 14.97 6.40 -14.40
N SER A 230 14.20 5.32 -14.27
CA SER A 230 14.68 3.96 -14.26
C SER A 230 14.58 3.40 -15.69
#